data_AF-A0A0H5RC47-F1
#
_entry.id   AF-A0A0H5RC47-F1
#
_cell.length_a   1.000
_cell.length_b   1.000
_cell.length_c   1.000
_cell.angle_alpha   90.00
_cell.angle_beta   90.00
_cell.angle_gamma   90.00
#
_symmetry.space_group_name_H-M   'P 1'
#
loop_
_entity.id
_entity.type
_entity.pdbx_description
1 polymer ?
#
loop_
_entity_poly.entity_id
_entity_poly.type
_entity_poly.pdbx_seq_one_letter_code
_entity_poly.pdbx_strand_id
1 'polypeptide(L)'
;MAEPTSDTWEIAPDAEGSPSHKRIKREPGPKNESETIASVFVQLEKLVYENFSHQEWSKGVLAKLHSSDDSDRSVATLMKLIKSALSGSATSLTKKDKQCAKLLEKIQSLEAKLSKKNVHVDAMEKMETAKRAQEMAIGSAEKETLLVKIEGISMIKPWGKFDVSLYPSAMVLQGKKNEIYHVLISDIENVIAVSVPTSKDEAIVLPLLHSLTIGKTVHDVIAFKFKPKDTLPDSVVNSITSPFKGKSVEEFRAICRSGSSASESTAQLLAFVSNHDTVERSDESLFKSASPARTCIICHCKASHGVLFPLKSGLLFGLKPLIWLRRSQIDKTDFIRSSRYFELIVFMQGTGQTHSFEMIEIDEQPSIGRYLSVQKFGEGGRKQESVPNGKNEIHSEEDDENSSVDSDYTVNSGISSVPEDYDSELEESEDDDDTDDPDDDETEADEDAAEGDPDDNGLHSFAVVVDSDTE
;
A
#
# COMPACT_ATOMS: atom_id res chain seq x y z
N MET A 1 -42.75 -53.64 -21.39
CA MET A 1 -42.66 -54.74 -22.38
C MET A 1 -42.40 -54.14 -23.74
N ALA A 2 -41.16 -54.23 -24.20
CA ALA A 2 -40.72 -54.14 -25.59
C ALA A 2 -39.22 -54.48 -25.60
N GLU A 3 -38.85 -55.61 -26.20
CA GLU A 3 -37.47 -55.91 -26.60
C GLU A 3 -37.07 -55.04 -27.81
N PRO A 4 -35.77 -54.97 -28.16
CA PRO A 4 -35.23 -55.94 -29.11
C PRO A 4 -33.78 -56.42 -28.87
N THR A 5 -33.55 -57.71 -29.19
CA THR A 5 -32.49 -58.34 -30.04
C THR A 5 -31.43 -57.41 -30.68
N SER A 6 -30.20 -57.80 -31.03
CA SER A 6 -29.30 -58.96 -30.91
C SER A 6 -27.97 -58.50 -31.54
N ASP A 7 -26.82 -59.03 -31.13
CA ASP A 7 -25.86 -59.67 -32.05
C ASP A 7 -24.51 -59.98 -31.37
N THR A 8 -23.90 -60.99 -31.95
CA THR A 8 -23.03 -61.99 -31.35
C THR A 8 -21.55 -61.81 -31.67
N TRP A 9 -20.72 -62.05 -30.64
CA TRP A 9 -19.46 -62.84 -30.61
C TRP A 9 -18.42 -62.70 -31.73
N GLU A 10 -17.19 -62.35 -31.34
CA GLU A 10 -15.99 -63.14 -31.69
C GLU A 10 -14.87 -62.96 -30.65
N ILE A 11 -14.16 -64.06 -30.37
CA ILE A 11 -13.22 -64.28 -29.26
C ILE A 11 -11.75 -64.07 -29.72
N ALA A 12 -10.93 -63.64 -28.77
CA ALA A 12 -9.48 -63.33 -28.79
C ALA A 12 -8.55 -64.46 -29.32
N PRO A 13 -7.23 -64.19 -29.50
CA PRO A 13 -6.31 -64.33 -28.36
C PRO A 13 -5.12 -63.35 -28.31
N ASP A 14 -4.53 -63.29 -27.12
CA ASP A 14 -3.31 -62.59 -26.72
C ASP A 14 -2.07 -62.94 -27.56
N ALA A 15 -1.21 -61.94 -27.81
CA ALA A 15 0.21 -62.16 -28.07
C ALA A 15 1.06 -60.98 -27.59
N GLU A 16 2.12 -61.35 -26.89
CA GLU A 16 3.06 -60.58 -26.10
C GLU A 16 3.79 -59.44 -26.85
N GLY A 17 4.04 -58.33 -26.16
CA GLY A 17 4.89 -57.25 -26.65
C GLY A 17 5.21 -56.21 -25.56
N SER A 18 6.36 -56.39 -24.93
CA SER A 18 6.97 -55.56 -23.89
C SER A 18 6.77 -54.03 -24.04
N PRO A 19 6.51 -53.28 -22.95
CA PRO A 19 6.39 -51.83 -23.04
C PRO A 19 7.78 -51.19 -23.16
N SER A 20 8.08 -50.67 -24.34
CA SER A 20 9.21 -49.76 -24.54
C SER A 20 9.10 -48.58 -23.58
N HIS A 21 10.12 -48.41 -22.73
CA HIS A 21 10.30 -47.25 -21.87
C HIS A 21 10.42 -45.98 -22.70
N LYS A 22 9.30 -45.33 -23.04
CA LYS A 22 9.29 -43.90 -23.30
C LYS A 22 9.44 -43.19 -21.97
N ARG A 23 10.70 -42.90 -21.65
CA ARG A 23 11.16 -42.02 -20.58
C ARG A 23 10.50 -40.66 -20.75
N ILE A 24 9.35 -40.46 -20.10
CA ILE A 24 8.76 -39.15 -19.87
C ILE A 24 9.81 -38.38 -19.06
N LYS A 25 10.51 -37.45 -19.72
CA LYS A 25 11.29 -36.43 -19.03
C LYS A 25 10.28 -35.60 -18.25
N ARG A 26 10.07 -35.95 -16.97
CA ARG A 26 9.52 -35.01 -15.99
C ARG A 26 10.48 -33.83 -15.97
N GLU A 27 9.99 -32.68 -16.39
CA GLU A 27 10.64 -31.42 -16.09
C GLU A 27 10.80 -31.33 -14.56
N PRO A 28 11.97 -30.89 -14.06
CA PRO A 28 12.18 -30.80 -12.63
C PRO A 28 11.26 -29.70 -12.09
N GLY A 29 10.25 -30.09 -11.32
CA GLY A 29 9.45 -29.16 -10.53
C GLY A 29 10.33 -28.32 -9.60
N PRO A 30 9.80 -27.21 -9.06
CA PRO A 30 10.58 -26.28 -8.26
C PRO A 30 11.24 -27.02 -7.11
N LYS A 31 12.58 -26.99 -7.05
CA LYS A 31 13.36 -27.58 -5.95
C LYS A 31 12.78 -27.10 -4.62
N ASN A 32 12.24 -28.05 -3.87
CA ASN A 32 11.50 -27.81 -2.64
C ASN A 32 12.38 -27.07 -1.64
N GLU A 33 11.81 -26.11 -0.93
CA GLU A 33 12.50 -25.32 0.10
C GLU A 33 13.14 -26.21 1.17
N SER A 34 12.51 -27.36 1.45
CA SER A 34 13.05 -28.44 2.26
C SER A 34 14.41 -28.96 1.76
N GLU A 35 14.62 -29.13 0.45
CA GLU A 35 15.92 -29.56 -0.10
C GLU A 35 17.01 -28.48 0.04
N THR A 36 16.61 -27.21 -0.04
CA THR A 36 17.55 -26.09 0.10
C THR A 36 17.94 -25.91 1.57
N ILE A 37 16.97 -26.01 2.48
CA ILE A 37 17.20 -25.98 3.94
C ILE A 37 18.06 -27.18 4.35
N ALA A 38 17.74 -28.40 3.89
CA ALA A 38 18.53 -29.59 4.16
C ALA A 38 19.98 -29.46 3.66
N SER A 39 20.20 -28.91 2.46
CA SER A 39 21.53 -28.64 1.93
C SER A 39 22.32 -27.62 2.77
N VAL A 40 21.63 -26.60 3.29
CA VAL A 40 22.23 -25.60 4.20
C VAL A 40 22.60 -26.23 5.54
N PHE A 41 21.74 -27.07 6.10
CA PHE A 41 22.01 -27.81 7.34
C PHE A 41 23.24 -28.72 7.19
N VAL A 42 23.33 -29.49 6.11
CA VAL A 42 24.49 -30.37 5.83
C VAL A 42 25.78 -29.57 5.65
N GLN A 43 25.73 -28.41 4.99
CA GLN A 43 26.89 -27.52 4.87
C GLN A 43 27.30 -26.93 6.22
N LEU A 44 26.35 -26.58 7.08
CA LEU A 44 26.61 -26.04 8.41
C LEU A 44 27.21 -27.09 9.34
N GLU A 45 26.63 -28.29 9.35
CA GLU A 45 27.07 -29.43 10.16
C GLU A 45 28.51 -29.80 9.82
N LYS A 46 28.81 -29.95 8.53
CA LYS A 46 30.17 -30.21 8.04
C LYS A 46 31.16 -29.14 8.51
N LEU A 47 30.76 -27.87 8.46
CA LEU A 47 31.65 -26.76 8.76
C LEU A 47 31.85 -26.54 10.27
N VAL A 48 30.81 -26.78 11.08
CA VAL A 48 30.92 -26.83 12.54
C VAL A 48 31.83 -27.99 12.96
N TYR A 49 31.65 -29.16 12.33
CA TYR A 49 32.48 -30.34 12.59
C TYR A 49 33.95 -30.10 12.22
N GLU A 50 34.25 -29.59 11.03
CA GLU A 50 35.62 -29.38 10.55
C GLU A 50 36.40 -28.35 11.38
N ASN A 51 35.74 -27.30 11.88
CA ASN A 51 36.44 -26.19 12.53
C ASN A 51 36.34 -26.21 14.06
N PHE A 52 35.35 -26.88 14.63
CA PHE A 52 35.05 -26.80 16.06
C PHE A 52 34.89 -28.15 16.76
N SER A 53 34.99 -29.31 16.08
CA SER A 53 34.84 -30.64 16.71
C SER A 53 35.75 -30.89 17.92
N HIS A 54 36.88 -30.19 18.02
CA HIS A 54 37.81 -30.25 19.14
C HIS A 54 37.39 -29.43 20.38
N GLN A 55 36.33 -28.61 20.28
CA GLN A 55 35.82 -27.76 21.36
C GLN A 55 34.62 -28.44 22.06
N GLU A 56 34.53 -28.37 23.39
CA GLU A 56 33.44 -29.02 24.13
C GLU A 56 32.07 -28.43 23.82
N TRP A 57 31.97 -27.12 23.59
CA TRP A 57 30.71 -26.45 23.28
C TRP A 57 30.11 -26.89 21.93
N SER A 58 30.95 -27.28 20.96
CA SER A 58 30.50 -27.65 19.63
C SER A 58 29.82 -29.02 19.60
N LYS A 59 30.20 -29.92 20.51
CA LYS A 59 29.57 -31.24 20.67
C LYS A 59 28.09 -31.11 21.01
N GLY A 60 27.71 -30.13 21.82
CA GLY A 60 26.30 -29.84 22.15
C GLY A 60 25.52 -29.24 20.97
N VAL A 61 26.16 -28.43 20.13
CA VAL A 61 25.57 -27.86 18.91
C VAL A 61 25.39 -28.93 17.83
N LEU A 62 26.39 -29.78 17.63
CA LEU A 62 26.34 -30.91 16.70
C LEU A 62 25.32 -31.96 17.15
N ALA A 63 25.24 -32.28 18.44
CA ALA A 63 24.21 -33.19 18.96
C ALA A 63 22.80 -32.68 18.68
N LYS A 64 22.55 -31.37 18.87
CA LYS A 64 21.26 -30.73 18.55
C LYS A 64 20.97 -30.68 17.04
N LEU A 65 21.99 -30.47 16.21
CA LEU A 65 21.87 -30.54 14.74
C LEU A 65 21.45 -31.94 14.28
N HIS A 66 22.02 -32.99 14.88
CA HIS A 66 21.72 -34.39 14.54
C HIS A 66 20.41 -34.91 15.16
N SER A 67 19.97 -34.35 16.29
CA SER A 67 18.76 -34.80 17.01
C SER A 67 17.48 -34.03 16.64
N SER A 68 17.58 -32.92 15.89
CA SER A 68 16.40 -32.15 15.48
C SER A 68 15.62 -32.88 14.39
N ASP A 69 14.47 -33.44 14.78
CA ASP A 69 13.41 -33.90 13.89
C ASP A 69 12.92 -32.74 12.99
N ASP A 70 12.45 -33.11 11.79
CA ASP A 70 12.21 -32.19 10.66
C ASP A 70 11.18 -31.07 10.95
N SER A 71 10.38 -31.22 12.02
CA SER A 71 9.35 -30.26 12.42
C SER A 71 9.86 -29.05 13.20
N ASP A 72 11.07 -29.08 13.77
CA ASP A 72 11.67 -27.99 14.56
C ASP A 72 12.85 -27.28 13.86
N ARG A 73 13.11 -27.63 12.59
CA ARG A 73 14.22 -27.08 11.79
C ARG A 73 13.96 -25.68 11.27
N SER A 74 13.90 -24.71 12.16
CA SER A 74 14.02 -23.30 11.80
C SER A 74 15.50 -22.89 11.74
N VAL A 75 15.92 -22.39 10.57
CA VAL A 75 17.26 -21.76 10.38
C VAL A 75 17.50 -20.69 11.44
N ALA A 76 16.45 -19.95 11.84
CA ALA A 76 16.54 -18.90 12.86
C ALA A 76 16.86 -19.43 14.27
N THR A 77 16.31 -20.58 14.66
CA THR A 77 16.58 -21.22 15.96
C THR A 77 18.02 -21.72 16.02
N LEU A 78 18.49 -22.34 14.93
CA LEU A 78 19.86 -22.82 14.84
C LEU A 78 20.87 -21.67 14.80
N MET A 79 20.51 -20.59 14.10
CA MET A 79 21.27 -19.34 14.07
C MET A 79 21.39 -18.68 15.44
N LYS A 80 20.31 -18.69 16.23
CA LYS A 80 20.31 -18.18 17.60
C LYS A 80 21.23 -19.01 18.51
N LEU A 81 21.21 -20.33 18.34
CA LEU A 81 22.08 -21.26 19.07
C LEU A 81 23.56 -21.03 18.75
N ILE A 82 23.91 -20.88 17.46
CA ILE A 82 25.29 -20.65 17.01
C ILE A 82 25.78 -19.26 17.40
N LYS A 83 24.97 -18.21 17.23
CA LYS A 83 25.32 -16.84 17.67
C LYS A 83 25.57 -16.79 19.18
N SER A 84 24.74 -17.47 19.98
CA SER A 84 24.92 -17.56 21.44
C SER A 84 26.18 -18.34 21.83
N ALA A 85 26.55 -19.37 21.08
CA ALA A 85 27.76 -20.16 21.35
C ALA A 85 29.03 -19.39 20.96
N LEU A 86 28.97 -18.60 19.88
CA LEU A 86 30.07 -17.75 19.42
C LEU A 86 30.32 -16.55 20.35
N SER A 87 29.27 -15.97 20.95
CA SER A 87 29.41 -14.84 21.89
C SER A 87 29.92 -15.23 23.28
N GLY A 88 29.87 -16.52 23.65
CA GLY A 88 30.31 -17.01 24.96
C GLY A 88 31.78 -17.47 25.03
N SER A 89 32.48 -17.58 23.89
CA SER A 89 33.84 -18.12 23.80
C SER A 89 34.88 -16.99 23.79
N ALA A 90 35.26 -16.50 24.98
CA ALA A 90 36.40 -15.60 25.14
C ALA A 90 37.73 -16.36 25.01
N THR A 91 38.19 -16.68 23.79
CA THR A 91 39.61 -17.00 23.55
C THR A 91 40.06 -16.51 22.16
N SER A 92 41.22 -15.85 22.15
CA SER A 92 41.80 -15.19 20.98
C SER A 92 42.14 -16.17 19.85
N LEU A 93 41.66 -15.94 18.63
CA LEU A 93 42.25 -16.53 17.41
C LEU A 93 41.82 -15.74 16.17
N THR A 94 42.72 -14.86 15.71
CA THR A 94 42.60 -13.92 14.58
C THR A 94 42.40 -14.54 13.18
N LYS A 95 42.17 -15.86 13.10
CA LYS A 95 41.70 -16.59 11.90
C LYS A 95 40.32 -17.23 12.07
N LYS A 96 39.93 -17.61 13.30
CA LYS A 96 38.62 -18.21 13.60
C LYS A 96 37.50 -17.16 13.52
N ASP A 97 37.75 -15.93 13.96
CA ASP A 97 36.80 -14.83 13.86
C ASP A 97 36.46 -14.48 12.41
N LYS A 98 37.45 -14.54 11.50
CA LYS A 98 37.23 -14.33 10.06
C LYS A 98 36.39 -15.43 9.42
N GLN A 99 36.53 -16.68 9.86
CA GLN A 99 35.74 -17.81 9.36
C GLN A 99 34.31 -17.78 9.91
N CYS A 100 34.13 -17.43 11.19
CA CYS A 100 32.81 -17.17 11.79
C CYS A 100 32.11 -15.99 11.12
N ALA A 101 32.82 -14.91 10.82
CA ALA A 101 32.27 -13.77 10.08
C ALA A 101 31.82 -14.17 8.67
N LYS A 102 32.64 -14.93 7.94
CA LYS A 102 32.32 -15.42 6.58
C LYS A 102 31.12 -16.37 6.56
N LEU A 103 30.94 -17.18 7.62
CA LEU A 103 29.75 -17.99 7.83
C LEU A 103 28.52 -17.12 8.08
N LEU A 104 28.62 -16.17 9.01
CA LEU A 104 27.52 -15.26 9.33
C LEU A 104 27.07 -14.49 8.08
N GLU A 105 28.01 -14.00 7.26
CA GLU A 105 27.73 -13.34 5.98
C GLU A 105 27.03 -14.27 4.97
N LYS A 106 27.49 -15.52 4.86
CA LYS A 106 26.87 -16.51 3.96
C LYS A 106 25.46 -16.88 4.42
N ILE A 107 25.21 -16.94 5.72
CA ILE A 107 23.87 -17.22 6.24
C ILE A 107 22.96 -16.00 6.08
N GLN A 108 23.43 -14.79 6.36
CA GLN A 108 22.69 -13.55 6.06
C GLN A 108 22.32 -13.46 4.57
N SER A 109 23.24 -13.85 3.67
CA SER A 109 22.96 -13.91 2.23
C SER A 109 21.87 -14.93 1.87
N LEU A 110 21.85 -16.08 2.55
CA LEU A 110 20.83 -17.11 2.34
C LEU A 110 19.46 -16.70 2.90
N GLU A 111 19.42 -16.08 4.09
CA GLU A 111 18.20 -15.50 4.67
C GLU A 111 17.61 -14.43 3.75
N ALA A 112 18.45 -13.55 3.20
CA ALA A 112 18.02 -12.54 2.23
C ALA A 112 17.47 -13.15 0.93
N LYS A 113 18.05 -14.28 0.46
CA LYS A 113 17.55 -14.99 -0.74
C LYS A 113 16.22 -15.70 -0.49
N LEU A 114 16.06 -16.34 0.67
CA LEU A 114 14.81 -16.99 1.08
C LEU A 114 13.68 -15.96 1.26
N SER A 115 13.96 -14.85 1.97
CA SER A 115 13.03 -13.75 2.13
C SER A 115 12.58 -13.18 0.78
N LYS A 116 13.50 -12.92 -0.16
CA LYS A 116 13.16 -12.46 -1.52
C LYS A 116 12.30 -13.46 -2.30
N LYS A 117 12.54 -14.76 -2.15
CA LYS A 117 11.78 -15.80 -2.84
C LYS A 117 10.34 -15.89 -2.29
N ASN A 118 10.16 -15.84 -0.98
CA ASN A 118 8.82 -15.85 -0.37
C ASN A 118 8.00 -14.63 -0.79
N VAL A 119 8.62 -13.43 -0.77
CA VAL A 119 7.97 -12.20 -1.25
C VAL A 119 7.54 -12.32 -2.71
N HIS A 120 8.33 -12.99 -3.56
CA HIS A 120 7.97 -13.20 -4.96
C HIS A 120 6.79 -14.18 -5.14
N VAL A 121 6.74 -15.27 -4.37
CA VAL A 121 5.61 -16.22 -4.41
C VAL A 121 4.33 -15.54 -3.96
N ASP A 122 4.37 -14.83 -2.82
CA ASP A 122 3.23 -14.06 -2.31
C ASP A 122 2.75 -13.00 -3.31
N ALA A 123 3.69 -12.34 -4.01
CA ALA A 123 3.36 -11.36 -5.03
C ALA A 123 2.65 -12.00 -6.25
N MET A 124 3.08 -13.19 -6.67
CA MET A 124 2.43 -13.91 -7.78
C MET A 124 1.00 -14.35 -7.41
N GLU A 125 0.80 -14.89 -6.20
CA GLU A 125 -0.52 -15.31 -5.73
C GLU A 125 -1.49 -14.12 -5.59
N LYS A 126 -1.00 -12.99 -5.06
CA LYS A 126 -1.76 -11.74 -5.00
C LYS A 126 -2.14 -11.22 -6.39
N MET A 127 -1.23 -11.33 -7.36
CA MET A 127 -1.48 -10.91 -8.74
C MET A 127 -2.55 -11.78 -9.42
N GLU A 128 -2.50 -13.11 -9.24
CA GLU A 128 -3.51 -14.02 -9.77
C GLU A 128 -4.90 -13.77 -9.16
N THR A 129 -4.94 -13.55 -7.84
CA THR A 129 -6.18 -13.22 -7.12
C THR A 129 -6.76 -11.89 -7.60
N ALA A 130 -5.92 -10.86 -7.77
CA ALA A 130 -6.34 -9.57 -8.29
C ALA A 130 -6.89 -9.65 -9.72
N LYS A 131 -6.26 -10.44 -10.59
CA LYS A 131 -6.76 -10.69 -11.95
C LYS A 131 -8.13 -11.35 -11.92
N ARG A 132 -8.32 -12.36 -11.08
CA ARG A 132 -9.61 -13.04 -10.91
C ARG A 132 -10.70 -12.07 -10.43
N ALA A 133 -10.38 -11.18 -9.50
CA ALA A 133 -11.31 -10.16 -9.01
C ALA A 133 -11.74 -9.20 -10.13
N GLN A 134 -10.82 -8.77 -10.99
CA GLN A 134 -11.13 -7.97 -12.17
C GLN A 134 -12.03 -8.71 -13.17
N GLU A 135 -11.73 -9.97 -13.47
CA GLU A 135 -12.57 -10.80 -14.36
C GLU A 135 -14.00 -10.96 -13.81
N MET A 136 -14.15 -11.12 -12.49
CA MET A 136 -15.46 -11.14 -11.83
C MET A 136 -16.18 -9.79 -11.94
N ALA A 137 -15.47 -8.68 -11.74
CA ALA A 137 -16.04 -7.33 -11.88
C ALA A 137 -16.52 -7.04 -13.31
N ILE A 138 -15.80 -7.52 -14.34
CA ILE A 138 -16.23 -7.44 -15.74
C ILE A 138 -17.54 -8.22 -15.92
N GLY A 139 -17.57 -9.48 -15.49
CA GLY A 139 -18.75 -10.34 -15.64
C GLY A 139 -19.98 -9.83 -14.88
N SER A 140 -19.80 -9.12 -13.76
CA SER A 140 -20.89 -8.47 -13.03
C SER A 140 -21.40 -7.22 -13.75
N ALA A 141 -20.51 -6.35 -14.24
CA ALA A 141 -20.90 -5.13 -14.95
C ALA A 141 -21.70 -5.41 -16.23
N GLU A 142 -21.45 -6.53 -16.92
CA GLU A 142 -22.19 -6.93 -18.12
C GLU A 142 -23.61 -7.47 -17.82
N LYS A 143 -23.83 -8.01 -16.62
CA LYS A 143 -25.07 -8.70 -16.25
C LYS A 143 -26.00 -7.84 -15.40
N GLU A 144 -25.42 -6.95 -14.60
CA GLU A 144 -26.14 -6.15 -13.64
C GLU A 144 -26.66 -4.84 -14.25
N THR A 145 -27.71 -4.30 -13.65
CA THR A 145 -28.25 -3.00 -14.04
C THR A 145 -27.40 -1.88 -13.45
N LEU A 146 -27.08 -0.89 -14.27
CA LEU A 146 -26.40 0.33 -13.84
C LEU A 146 -27.21 1.06 -12.76
N LEU A 147 -26.57 1.34 -11.62
CA LEU A 147 -27.17 2.10 -10.52
C LEU A 147 -27.10 3.60 -10.77
N VAL A 148 -25.93 4.08 -11.20
CA VAL A 148 -25.66 5.51 -11.46
C VAL A 148 -24.37 5.65 -12.25
N LYS A 149 -24.32 6.66 -13.12
CA LYS A 149 -23.11 7.10 -13.81
C LYS A 149 -22.78 8.53 -13.39
N ILE A 150 -21.56 8.76 -12.95
CA ILE A 150 -21.04 10.08 -12.61
C ILE A 150 -19.93 10.43 -13.60
N GLU A 151 -20.15 11.47 -14.39
CA GLU A 151 -19.27 11.82 -15.51
C GLU A 151 -18.17 12.80 -15.09
N GLY A 152 -16.99 12.65 -15.69
CA GLY A 152 -15.90 13.64 -15.59
C GLY A 152 -15.29 13.81 -14.20
N ILE A 153 -15.36 12.82 -13.31
CA ILE A 153 -14.73 12.88 -11.98
C ILE A 153 -13.21 12.99 -12.13
N SER A 154 -12.60 13.94 -11.41
CA SER A 154 -11.15 14.07 -11.32
C SER A 154 -10.59 13.03 -10.35
N MET A 155 -9.57 12.29 -10.77
CA MET A 155 -8.92 11.24 -9.97
C MET A 155 -7.45 11.56 -9.72
N ILE A 156 -7.00 11.24 -8.51
CA ILE A 156 -5.61 11.32 -8.07
C ILE A 156 -4.90 9.99 -8.37
N LYS A 157 -5.59 8.87 -8.15
CA LYS A 157 -5.10 7.52 -8.42
C LYS A 157 -6.24 6.64 -8.98
N PRO A 158 -6.06 6.04 -10.18
CA PRO A 158 -5.15 6.49 -11.24
C PRO A 158 -5.34 7.98 -11.59
N TRP A 159 -4.30 8.63 -12.09
CA TRP A 159 -4.35 10.06 -12.42
C TRP A 159 -5.14 10.28 -13.71
N GLY A 160 -6.17 11.14 -13.67
CA GLY A 160 -6.93 11.51 -14.85
C GLY A 160 -8.36 11.94 -14.57
N LYS A 161 -9.16 12.14 -15.62
CA LYS A 161 -10.61 12.31 -15.52
C LYS A 161 -11.30 11.06 -16.02
N PHE A 162 -12.25 10.55 -15.23
CA PHE A 162 -12.94 9.31 -15.49
C PHE A 162 -14.44 9.48 -15.30
N ASP A 163 -15.21 8.79 -16.13
CA ASP A 163 -16.61 8.50 -15.88
C ASP A 163 -16.68 7.27 -14.98
N VAL A 164 -17.42 7.38 -13.87
CA VAL A 164 -17.57 6.30 -12.89
C VAL A 164 -18.98 5.75 -13.01
N SER A 165 -19.08 4.49 -13.40
CA SER A 165 -20.35 3.75 -13.48
C SER A 165 -20.41 2.75 -12.32
N LEU A 166 -21.45 2.84 -11.50
CA LEU A 166 -21.66 1.96 -10.35
C LEU A 166 -22.74 0.92 -10.66
N TYR A 167 -22.44 -0.32 -10.34
CA TYR A 167 -23.31 -1.48 -10.37
C TYR A 167 -23.36 -2.08 -8.95
N PRO A 168 -24.34 -2.94 -8.63
CA PRO A 168 -24.41 -3.60 -7.32
C PRO A 168 -23.11 -4.29 -6.88
N SER A 169 -22.42 -4.96 -7.80
CA SER A 169 -21.20 -5.72 -7.49
C SER A 169 -19.95 -5.17 -8.17
N ALA A 170 -20.06 -4.24 -9.11
CA ALA A 170 -18.93 -3.71 -9.87
C ALA A 170 -18.91 -2.17 -9.93
N MET A 171 -17.72 -1.60 -9.96
CA MET A 171 -17.47 -0.21 -10.33
C MET A 171 -16.62 -0.19 -11.59
N VAL A 172 -17.05 0.59 -12.58
CA VAL A 172 -16.35 0.74 -13.85
C VAL A 172 -15.83 2.18 -13.98
N LEU A 173 -14.54 2.31 -14.19
CA LEU A 173 -13.85 3.58 -14.43
C LEU A 173 -13.54 3.69 -15.92
N GLN A 174 -14.16 4.65 -16.61
CA GLN A 174 -13.96 4.87 -18.04
C GLN A 174 -13.23 6.19 -18.28
N GLY A 175 -12.01 6.11 -18.80
CA GLY A 175 -11.19 7.27 -19.18
C GLY A 175 -11.42 7.69 -20.63
N LYS A 176 -10.98 8.90 -20.98
CA LYS A 176 -11.14 9.47 -22.34
C LYS A 176 -10.47 8.67 -23.47
N LYS A 177 -9.39 7.95 -23.17
CA LYS A 177 -8.59 7.19 -24.16
C LYS A 177 -9.07 5.76 -24.36
N ASN A 178 -10.38 5.53 -24.23
CA ASN A 178 -10.98 4.19 -24.27
C ASN A 178 -10.39 3.23 -23.22
N GLU A 179 -9.92 3.80 -22.11
CA GLU A 179 -9.40 3.06 -20.96
C GLU A 179 -10.57 2.68 -20.06
N ILE A 180 -10.77 1.38 -19.84
CA ILE A 180 -11.86 0.89 -19.00
C ILE A 180 -11.25 -0.01 -17.93
N TYR A 181 -11.51 0.31 -16.67
CA TYR A 181 -11.05 -0.46 -15.52
C TYR A 181 -12.23 -0.92 -14.69
N HIS A 182 -12.25 -2.21 -14.36
CA HIS A 182 -13.30 -2.82 -13.56
C HIS A 182 -12.78 -3.14 -12.17
N VAL A 183 -13.56 -2.77 -11.16
CA VAL A 183 -13.23 -2.93 -9.75
C VAL A 183 -14.42 -3.62 -9.09
N LEU A 184 -14.15 -4.70 -8.36
CA LEU A 184 -15.21 -5.38 -7.62
C LEU A 184 -15.59 -4.52 -6.41
N ILE A 185 -16.88 -4.32 -6.18
CA ILE A 185 -17.35 -3.50 -5.06
C ILE A 185 -16.92 -4.10 -3.72
N SER A 186 -16.86 -5.43 -3.60
CA SER A 186 -16.36 -6.12 -2.40
C SER A 186 -14.85 -5.99 -2.18
N ASP A 187 -14.09 -5.51 -3.19
CA ASP A 187 -12.65 -5.23 -3.01
C ASP A 187 -12.42 -3.87 -2.31
N ILE A 188 -13.43 -3.01 -2.23
CA ILE A 188 -13.32 -1.72 -1.54
C ILE A 188 -13.34 -1.99 -0.03
N GLU A 189 -12.20 -1.84 0.63
CA GLU A 189 -12.07 -2.14 2.07
C GLU A 189 -12.73 -1.09 2.95
N ASN A 190 -12.69 0.17 2.52
CA ASN A 190 -13.35 1.27 3.21
C ASN A 190 -13.57 2.46 2.26
N VAL A 191 -14.47 3.36 2.65
CA VAL A 191 -14.64 4.67 2.01
C VAL A 191 -14.14 5.74 2.95
N ILE A 192 -13.02 6.37 2.60
CA ILE A 192 -12.36 7.41 3.41
C ILE A 192 -12.63 8.75 2.75
N ALA A 193 -13.19 9.71 3.47
CA ALA A 193 -13.36 11.08 3.01
C ALA A 193 -12.53 12.05 3.87
N VAL A 194 -11.66 12.82 3.24
CA VAL A 194 -10.80 13.81 3.90
C VAL A 194 -10.86 15.15 3.18
N SER A 195 -10.72 16.23 3.95
CA SER A 195 -10.53 17.59 3.42
C SER A 195 -9.15 18.08 3.82
N VAL A 196 -8.39 18.57 2.85
CA VAL A 196 -7.05 19.11 3.09
C VAL A 196 -7.19 20.55 3.60
N PRO A 197 -6.76 20.87 4.84
CA PRO A 197 -7.00 22.20 5.39
C PRO A 197 -6.35 23.34 4.61
N THR A 198 -5.20 23.08 3.98
CA THR A 198 -4.42 24.09 3.26
C THR A 198 -5.04 24.47 1.92
N SER A 199 -5.42 23.48 1.10
CA SER A 199 -6.00 23.74 -0.23
C SER A 199 -7.53 23.76 -0.24
N LYS A 200 -8.18 23.30 0.84
CA LYS A 200 -9.62 23.01 0.91
C LYS A 200 -10.10 21.98 -0.11
N ASP A 201 -9.18 21.31 -0.81
CA ASP A 201 -9.54 20.18 -1.68
C ASP A 201 -10.12 19.05 -0.84
N GLU A 202 -11.17 18.42 -1.36
CA GLU A 202 -11.78 17.24 -0.76
C GLU A 202 -11.36 16.02 -1.57
N ALA A 203 -11.09 14.92 -0.87
CA ALA A 203 -10.72 13.67 -1.51
C ALA A 203 -11.48 12.50 -0.90
N ILE A 204 -11.83 11.57 -1.77
CA ILE A 204 -12.35 10.26 -1.37
C ILE A 204 -11.30 9.23 -1.75
N VAL A 205 -10.87 8.43 -0.79
CA VAL A 205 -9.89 7.37 -0.97
C VAL A 205 -10.55 6.03 -0.70
N LEU A 206 -10.39 5.11 -1.64
CA LEU A 206 -10.90 3.75 -1.62
C LEU A 206 -9.71 2.78 -1.61
N PRO A 207 -9.26 2.32 -0.43
CA PRO A 207 -8.31 1.24 -0.35
C PRO A 207 -8.88 -0.05 -0.94
N LEU A 208 -8.05 -0.75 -1.70
CA LEU A 208 -8.43 -1.99 -2.38
C LEU A 208 -7.81 -3.20 -1.68
N LEU A 209 -8.62 -4.24 -1.45
CA LEU A 209 -8.15 -5.53 -0.98
C LEU A 209 -7.19 -6.16 -2.00
N HIS A 210 -7.56 -6.06 -3.29
CA HIS A 210 -6.78 -6.54 -4.42
C HIS A 210 -6.38 -5.35 -5.31
N SER A 211 -5.10 -5.25 -5.66
CA SER A 211 -4.61 -4.10 -6.41
C SER A 211 -5.08 -4.09 -7.87
N LEU A 212 -5.43 -2.91 -8.37
CA LEU A 212 -5.80 -2.66 -9.75
C LEU A 212 -4.53 -2.42 -10.60
N THR A 213 -4.26 -3.29 -11.57
CA THR A 213 -3.14 -3.09 -12.50
C THR A 213 -3.58 -2.26 -13.68
N ILE A 214 -2.90 -1.13 -13.90
CA ILE A 214 -3.12 -0.20 -15.02
C ILE A 214 -1.82 -0.06 -15.81
N GLY A 215 -1.76 -0.68 -16.98
CA GLY A 215 -0.53 -0.75 -17.77
C GLY A 215 0.59 -1.45 -16.99
N LYS A 216 1.63 -0.69 -16.61
CA LYS A 216 2.76 -1.19 -15.81
C LYS A 216 2.64 -0.86 -14.31
N THR A 217 1.65 -0.06 -13.93
CA THR A 217 1.51 0.47 -12.57
C THR A 217 0.45 -0.33 -11.81
N VAL A 218 0.75 -0.66 -10.57
CA VAL A 218 -0.18 -1.34 -9.67
C VAL A 218 -0.72 -0.32 -8.67
N HIS A 219 -2.05 -0.22 -8.58
CA HIS A 219 -2.75 0.69 -7.69
C HIS A 219 -3.45 -0.10 -6.58
N ASP A 220 -3.03 0.12 -5.35
CA ASP A 220 -3.65 -0.40 -4.13
C ASP A 220 -4.78 0.50 -3.59
N VAL A 221 -4.95 1.67 -4.18
CA VAL A 221 -5.97 2.65 -3.84
C VAL A 221 -6.54 3.31 -5.08
N ILE A 222 -7.84 3.60 -5.03
CA ILE A 222 -8.51 4.52 -5.93
C ILE A 222 -8.78 5.82 -5.18
N ALA A 223 -8.48 6.96 -5.78
CA ALA A 223 -8.67 8.24 -5.11
C ALA A 223 -9.30 9.27 -6.04
N PHE A 224 -10.42 9.83 -5.60
CA PHE A 224 -11.15 10.90 -6.26
C PHE A 224 -10.77 12.25 -5.63
N LYS A 225 -10.76 13.31 -6.46
CA LYS A 225 -10.56 14.69 -6.04
C LYS A 225 -11.80 15.51 -6.39
N PHE A 226 -12.26 16.28 -5.42
CA PHE A 226 -13.36 17.23 -5.56
C PHE A 226 -12.88 18.63 -5.20
N LYS A 227 -13.45 19.64 -5.86
CA LYS A 227 -13.28 21.01 -5.39
C LYS A 227 -14.25 21.25 -4.24
N PRO A 228 -13.87 22.10 -3.28
CA PRO A 228 -14.79 22.48 -2.21
C PRO A 228 -16.05 23.11 -2.80
N LYS A 229 -17.20 22.79 -2.20
CA LYS A 229 -18.54 23.32 -2.57
C LYS A 229 -19.08 22.89 -3.93
N ASP A 230 -18.38 22.06 -4.71
CA ASP A 230 -18.99 21.40 -5.86
C ASP A 230 -20.20 20.59 -5.37
N THR A 231 -21.28 20.51 -6.15
CA THR A 231 -22.45 19.68 -5.88
C THR A 231 -22.61 18.66 -7.00
N LEU A 232 -23.22 17.51 -6.69
CA LEU A 232 -23.57 16.56 -7.75
C LEU A 232 -24.66 17.16 -8.64
N PRO A 233 -24.55 17.05 -9.98
CA PRO A 233 -25.60 17.51 -10.88
C PRO A 233 -26.93 16.80 -10.60
N ASP A 234 -28.04 17.54 -10.70
CA ASP A 234 -29.39 16.97 -10.50
C ASP A 234 -29.68 15.80 -11.44
N SER A 235 -29.10 15.82 -12.66
CA SER A 235 -29.18 14.70 -13.60
C SER A 235 -28.62 13.41 -13.00
N VAL A 236 -27.46 13.49 -12.34
CA VAL A 236 -26.83 12.35 -11.67
C VAL A 236 -27.71 11.89 -10.51
N VAL A 237 -28.15 12.80 -9.64
CA VAL A 237 -28.99 12.48 -8.46
C VAL A 237 -30.31 11.82 -8.85
N ASN A 238 -30.93 12.28 -9.94
CA ASN A 238 -32.18 11.72 -10.45
C ASN A 238 -31.98 10.40 -11.20
N SER A 239 -30.81 10.16 -11.79
CA SER A 239 -30.46 8.91 -12.48
C SER A 239 -30.24 7.71 -11.54
N ILE A 240 -30.11 7.97 -10.24
CA ILE A 240 -29.83 6.94 -9.23
C ILE A 240 -30.98 5.93 -9.16
N THR A 241 -30.66 4.66 -9.30
CA THR A 241 -31.63 3.55 -9.23
C THR A 241 -31.36 2.61 -8.05
N SER A 242 -32.34 1.75 -7.74
CA SER A 242 -32.26 0.71 -6.71
C SER A 242 -31.62 -0.57 -7.30
N PRO A 243 -31.10 -1.50 -6.48
CA PRO A 243 -31.15 -1.55 -5.02
C PRO A 243 -29.89 -1.03 -4.30
N PHE A 244 -30.11 -0.29 -3.21
CA PHE A 244 -29.12 -0.10 -2.14
C PHE A 244 -29.45 -1.02 -0.98
N LYS A 245 -28.45 -1.62 -0.36
CA LYS A 245 -28.67 -2.54 0.76
C LYS A 245 -28.91 -1.71 2.03
N GLY A 246 -30.12 -1.80 2.58
CA GLY A 246 -30.47 -1.19 3.89
C GLY A 246 -30.91 0.27 3.87
N LYS A 247 -30.92 0.96 2.72
CA LYS A 247 -31.43 2.34 2.57
C LYS A 247 -32.21 2.52 1.28
N SER A 248 -33.17 3.43 1.28
CA SER A 248 -33.96 3.73 0.08
C SER A 248 -33.24 4.72 -0.85
N VAL A 249 -33.61 4.71 -2.14
CA VAL A 249 -33.08 5.69 -3.10
C VAL A 249 -33.52 7.11 -2.70
N GLU A 250 -34.71 7.23 -2.13
CA GLU A 250 -35.28 8.49 -1.66
C GLU A 250 -34.48 9.10 -0.51
N GLU A 251 -34.03 8.26 0.44
CA GLU A 251 -33.14 8.70 1.52
C GLU A 251 -31.84 9.27 0.98
N PHE A 252 -31.21 8.59 0.02
CA PHE A 252 -29.98 9.10 -0.60
C PHE A 252 -30.21 10.42 -1.34
N ARG A 253 -31.27 10.49 -2.16
CA ARG A 253 -31.63 11.73 -2.88
C ARG A 253 -31.92 12.88 -1.92
N ALA A 254 -32.53 12.62 -0.78
CA ALA A 254 -32.76 13.63 0.25
C ALA A 254 -31.44 14.19 0.80
N ILE A 255 -30.43 13.33 1.00
CA ILE A 255 -29.11 13.78 1.46
C ILE A 255 -28.43 14.65 0.38
N CYS A 256 -28.44 14.23 -0.89
CA CYS A 256 -27.90 15.06 -1.97
C CYS A 256 -28.59 16.42 -2.09
N ARG A 257 -29.93 16.44 -1.96
CA ARG A 257 -30.74 17.67 -2.05
C ARG A 257 -30.65 18.56 -0.82
N SER A 258 -30.10 18.06 0.29
CA SER A 258 -29.89 18.85 1.51
C SER A 258 -28.72 19.86 1.42
N GLY A 259 -28.09 19.98 0.23
CA GLY A 259 -26.96 20.89 0.01
C GLY A 259 -25.60 20.30 0.42
N SER A 260 -25.52 18.96 0.48
CA SER A 260 -24.25 18.27 0.70
C SER A 260 -23.29 18.49 -0.47
N SER A 261 -21.98 18.59 -0.19
CA SER A 261 -20.98 18.68 -1.25
C SER A 261 -20.97 17.43 -2.13
N ALA A 262 -20.38 17.53 -3.31
CA ALA A 262 -20.22 16.45 -4.26
C ALA A 262 -19.37 15.33 -3.66
N SER A 263 -18.34 15.67 -2.87
CA SER A 263 -17.53 14.68 -2.18
C SER A 263 -18.34 13.92 -1.14
N GLU A 264 -19.13 14.62 -0.31
CA GLU A 264 -19.94 14.00 0.73
C GLU A 264 -21.00 13.08 0.14
N SER A 265 -21.72 13.57 -0.88
CA SER A 265 -22.72 12.79 -1.60
C SER A 265 -22.10 11.55 -2.27
N THR A 266 -20.95 11.71 -2.93
CA THR A 266 -20.27 10.60 -3.61
C THR A 266 -19.71 9.58 -2.60
N ALA A 267 -19.18 10.03 -1.46
CA ALA A 267 -18.66 9.15 -0.43
C ALA A 267 -19.77 8.30 0.18
N GLN A 268 -20.92 8.92 0.48
CA GLN A 268 -22.08 8.19 0.99
C GLN A 268 -22.63 7.20 -0.02
N LEU A 269 -22.70 7.59 -1.31
CA LEU A 269 -23.12 6.69 -2.38
C LEU A 269 -22.22 5.46 -2.46
N LEU A 270 -20.91 5.68 -2.48
CA LEU A 270 -19.92 4.61 -2.49
C LEU A 270 -20.05 3.72 -1.27
N ALA A 271 -20.23 4.28 -0.07
CA ALA A 271 -20.42 3.51 1.16
C ALA A 271 -21.69 2.64 1.09
N PHE A 272 -22.79 3.17 0.57
CA PHE A 272 -24.04 2.42 0.44
C PHE A 272 -23.95 1.29 -0.59
N VAL A 273 -23.29 1.52 -1.72
CA VAL A 273 -23.08 0.48 -2.74
C VAL A 273 -22.11 -0.59 -2.22
N SER A 274 -21.04 -0.19 -1.53
CA SER A 274 -20.04 -1.10 -0.96
C SER A 274 -20.43 -1.78 0.35
N ASN A 275 -21.65 -1.55 0.85
CA ASN A 275 -22.14 -2.12 2.10
C ASN A 275 -21.23 -1.75 3.30
N HIS A 276 -20.65 -0.56 3.28
CA HIS A 276 -19.99 0.05 4.43
C HIS A 276 -21.01 0.91 5.19
N ASP A 277 -21.16 0.64 6.48
CA ASP A 277 -22.17 1.32 7.32
C ASP A 277 -21.92 2.83 7.41
N THR A 278 -20.64 3.24 7.36
CA THR A 278 -20.21 4.62 7.55
C THR A 278 -19.02 4.97 6.68
N VAL A 279 -18.97 6.21 6.22
CA VAL A 279 -17.78 6.82 5.61
C VAL A 279 -16.79 7.18 6.74
N GLU A 280 -15.56 6.70 6.64
CA GLU A 280 -14.48 7.08 7.55
C GLU A 280 -14.02 8.51 7.27
N ARG A 281 -13.87 9.30 8.33
CA ARG A 281 -13.41 10.69 8.28
C ARG A 281 -12.36 10.92 9.35
N SER A 282 -11.64 12.03 9.23
CA SER A 282 -10.80 12.52 10.31
C SER A 282 -11.66 12.82 11.54
N ASP A 283 -11.32 12.23 12.67
CA ASP A 283 -12.11 12.25 13.91
C ASP A 283 -11.29 12.85 15.04
N GLU A 284 -11.76 13.94 15.65
CA GLU A 284 -11.09 14.60 16.78
C GLU A 284 -10.96 13.69 18.01
N SER A 285 -11.87 12.73 18.19
CA SER A 285 -11.78 11.75 19.27
C SER A 285 -10.64 10.75 19.04
N LEU A 286 -10.24 10.55 17.79
CA LEU A 286 -9.17 9.65 17.40
C LEU A 286 -7.81 10.35 17.39
N PHE A 287 -7.75 11.53 16.79
CA PHE A 287 -6.56 12.35 16.72
C PHE A 287 -6.91 13.83 16.72
N LYS A 288 -6.29 14.57 17.64
CA LYS A 288 -6.37 16.01 17.74
C LYS A 288 -4.97 16.59 17.69
N SER A 289 -4.70 17.42 16.68
CA SER A 289 -3.43 18.11 16.53
C SER A 289 -3.21 19.07 17.71
N ALA A 290 -1.95 19.35 18.01
CA ALA A 290 -1.57 20.37 19.01
C ALA A 290 -2.10 21.75 18.62
N SER A 291 -2.21 21.99 17.31
CA SER A 291 -2.87 23.18 16.80
C SER A 291 -4.40 23.09 16.88
N PRO A 292 -5.09 24.18 17.28
CA PRO A 292 -6.53 24.16 17.47
C PRO A 292 -7.31 23.74 16.23
N ALA A 293 -8.37 22.96 16.44
CA ALA A 293 -9.37 22.57 15.44
C ALA A 293 -8.80 21.85 14.19
N ARG A 294 -7.68 21.11 14.35
CA ARG A 294 -7.11 20.26 13.28
C ARG A 294 -7.08 18.80 13.68
N THR A 295 -7.40 17.94 12.71
CA THR A 295 -7.38 16.47 12.81
C THR A 295 -6.30 15.85 11.90
N CYS A 296 -5.30 16.65 11.52
CA CYS A 296 -4.17 16.24 10.69
C CYS A 296 -2.89 16.98 11.10
N ILE A 297 -1.75 16.47 10.65
CA ILE A 297 -0.41 17.00 10.94
C ILE A 297 0.20 17.54 9.65
N ILE A 298 0.76 18.75 9.69
CA ILE A 298 1.56 19.28 8.57
C ILE A 298 2.95 18.65 8.64
N CYS A 299 3.43 18.10 7.53
CA CYS A 299 4.72 17.42 7.46
C CYS A 299 5.26 17.33 6.03
N HIS A 300 6.49 16.85 5.91
CA HIS A 300 7.11 16.54 4.62
C HIS A 300 7.28 15.03 4.48
N CYS A 301 7.01 14.49 3.29
CA CYS A 301 7.41 13.14 2.95
C CYS A 301 8.31 13.22 1.72
N LYS A 302 9.60 12.90 1.89
CA LYS A 302 10.63 13.18 0.88
C LYS A 302 10.60 14.68 0.52
N ALA A 303 10.66 15.01 -0.77
CA ALA A 303 10.58 16.39 -1.25
C ALA A 303 9.17 17.01 -1.25
N SER A 304 8.14 16.30 -0.77
CA SER A 304 6.76 16.76 -0.86
C SER A 304 6.22 17.25 0.48
N HIS A 305 5.84 18.53 0.52
CA HIS A 305 5.08 19.11 1.63
C HIS A 305 3.62 18.67 1.57
N GLY A 306 3.03 18.31 2.70
CA GLY A 306 1.66 17.84 2.75
C GLY A 306 1.09 17.73 4.16
N VAL A 307 -0.01 17.00 4.26
CA VAL A 307 -0.68 16.72 5.53
C VAL A 307 -0.80 15.22 5.73
N LEU A 308 -0.51 14.76 6.95
CA LEU A 308 -0.71 13.39 7.40
C LEU A 308 -2.02 13.33 8.19
N PHE A 309 -2.93 12.46 7.77
CA PHE A 309 -4.20 12.16 8.44
C PHE A 309 -4.08 10.86 9.21
N PRO A 310 -4.09 10.91 10.56
CA PRO A 310 -4.23 9.73 11.38
C PRO A 310 -5.69 9.26 11.38
N LEU A 311 -5.94 8.09 10.78
CA LEU A 311 -7.27 7.53 10.58
C LEU A 311 -7.40 6.18 11.33
N LYS A 312 -8.62 5.67 11.49
CA LYS A 312 -8.86 4.39 12.18
C LYS A 312 -8.28 3.22 11.37
N SER A 313 -8.39 3.28 10.04
CA SER A 313 -7.92 2.23 9.13
C SER A 313 -6.45 2.36 8.71
N GLY A 314 -5.76 3.45 9.07
CA GLY A 314 -4.36 3.66 8.70
C GLY A 314 -3.91 5.12 8.75
N LEU A 315 -2.79 5.40 8.07
CA LEU A 315 -2.26 6.74 7.87
C LEU A 315 -2.41 7.14 6.40
N LEU A 316 -2.97 8.31 6.13
CA LEU A 316 -3.08 8.87 4.78
C LEU A 316 -2.24 10.14 4.69
N PHE A 317 -1.27 10.20 3.79
CA PHE A 317 -0.49 11.40 3.53
C PHE A 317 -0.86 12.03 2.20
N GLY A 318 -1.23 13.31 2.25
CA GLY A 318 -1.37 14.21 1.12
C GLY A 318 -2.38 13.79 0.05
N LEU A 319 -2.44 14.59 -1.02
CA LEU A 319 -3.05 14.23 -2.30
C LEU A 319 -2.04 14.20 -3.44
N LYS A 320 -0.85 14.82 -3.26
CA LYS A 320 0.22 14.91 -4.26
C LYS A 320 1.60 14.91 -3.56
N PRO A 321 2.24 13.75 -3.37
CA PRO A 321 1.74 12.40 -3.65
C PRO A 321 0.70 11.96 -2.60
N LEU A 322 -0.25 11.14 -3.03
CA LEU A 322 -1.15 10.41 -2.11
C LEU A 322 -0.48 9.11 -1.67
N ILE A 323 -0.24 8.95 -0.38
CA ILE A 323 0.34 7.74 0.22
C ILE A 323 -0.65 7.19 1.23
N TRP A 324 -1.09 5.95 1.03
CA TRP A 324 -1.95 5.24 1.96
C TRP A 324 -1.15 4.15 2.65
N LEU A 325 -1.04 4.22 3.99
CA LEU A 325 -0.40 3.21 4.81
C LEU A 325 -1.46 2.50 5.62
N ARG A 326 -1.90 1.33 5.13
CA ARG A 326 -2.93 0.52 5.79
C ARG A 326 -2.45 0.11 7.18
N ARG A 327 -3.27 0.31 8.21
CA ARG A 327 -2.99 -0.05 9.61
C ARG A 327 -2.47 -1.49 9.75
N SER A 328 -3.10 -2.45 9.06
CA SER A 328 -2.73 -3.86 9.14
C SER A 328 -1.37 -4.19 8.53
N GLN A 329 -0.79 -3.28 7.75
CA GLN A 329 0.52 -3.43 7.13
C GLN A 329 1.60 -2.64 7.86
N ILE A 330 1.27 -1.88 8.91
CA ILE A 330 2.26 -1.14 9.70
C ILE A 330 2.83 -2.09 10.77
N ASP A 331 4.14 -2.29 10.71
CA ASP A 331 4.88 -3.14 11.65
C ASP A 331 5.14 -2.40 12.96
N LYS A 332 5.81 -1.27 12.87
CA LYS A 332 6.14 -0.42 14.00
C LYS A 332 6.36 1.01 13.54
N THR A 333 6.40 1.91 14.50
CA THR A 333 6.72 3.32 14.27
C THR A 333 7.86 3.75 15.19
N ASP A 334 8.67 4.69 14.74
CA ASP A 334 9.77 5.26 15.52
C ASP A 334 9.82 6.79 15.36
N PHE A 335 10.48 7.45 16.30
CA PHE A 335 10.62 8.91 16.33
C PHE A 335 12.08 9.32 16.36
N ILE A 336 12.49 10.16 15.40
CA ILE A 336 13.78 10.86 15.48
C ILE A 336 13.49 12.32 15.87
N ARG A 337 13.97 12.72 17.05
CA ARG A 337 13.71 14.06 17.59
C ARG A 337 14.86 15.01 17.31
N SER A 338 14.52 16.24 16.98
CA SER A 338 15.39 17.42 16.97
C SER A 338 14.84 18.45 17.98
N SER A 339 15.40 19.66 18.00
CA SER A 339 15.02 20.70 18.98
C SER A 339 13.62 21.26 18.77
N ARG A 340 13.24 21.57 17.51
CA ARG A 340 11.92 22.15 17.17
C ARG A 340 11.00 21.20 16.41
N TYR A 341 11.56 20.15 15.82
CA TYR A 341 10.85 19.22 14.96
C TYR A 341 11.18 17.78 15.31
N PHE A 342 10.36 16.85 14.86
CA PHE A 342 10.69 15.44 14.83
C PHE A 342 10.30 14.81 13.48
N GLU A 343 10.82 13.61 13.27
CA GLU A 343 10.51 12.74 12.15
C GLU A 343 9.77 11.51 12.68
N LEU A 344 8.64 11.18 12.05
CA LEU A 344 7.91 9.93 12.26
C LEU A 344 8.32 8.92 11.19
N ILE A 345 8.90 7.81 11.62
CA ILE A 345 9.29 6.71 10.74
C ILE A 345 8.29 5.57 10.88
N VAL A 346 7.69 5.16 9.77
CA VAL A 346 6.71 4.06 9.69
C VAL A 346 7.32 2.90 8.93
N PHE A 347 7.47 1.76 9.62
CA PHE A 347 8.00 0.52 9.04
C PHE A 347 6.85 -0.36 8.56
N MET A 348 6.90 -0.82 7.30
CA MET A 348 5.85 -1.64 6.69
C MET A 348 6.19 -3.13 6.75
N GLN A 349 5.20 -3.96 7.11
CA GLN A 349 5.28 -5.42 7.12
C GLN A 349 5.39 -5.98 5.70
N GLY A 350 6.14 -7.07 5.55
CA GLY A 350 6.23 -7.87 4.31
C GLY A 350 7.07 -7.25 3.19
N THR A 351 7.04 -5.93 3.01
CA THR A 351 7.80 -5.24 1.95
C THR A 351 9.17 -4.74 2.40
N GLY A 352 9.36 -4.55 3.73
CA GLY A 352 10.53 -3.87 4.27
C GLY A 352 10.62 -2.40 3.89
N GLN A 353 9.57 -1.83 3.28
CA GLN A 353 9.53 -0.41 2.99
C GLN A 353 9.38 0.41 4.26
N THR A 354 9.94 1.61 4.24
CA THR A 354 9.88 2.57 5.33
C THR A 354 9.44 3.90 4.77
N HIS A 355 8.49 4.55 5.45
CA HIS A 355 8.02 5.88 5.14
C HIS A 355 8.46 6.83 6.24
N SER A 356 9.13 7.91 5.85
CA SER A 356 9.53 8.98 6.75
C SER A 356 8.64 10.20 6.53
N PHE A 357 8.11 10.73 7.63
CA PHE A 357 7.38 11.98 7.69
C PHE A 357 8.18 12.96 8.55
N GLU A 358 8.79 13.93 7.89
CA GLU A 358 9.78 14.86 8.44
C GLU A 358 9.14 16.23 8.75
N MET A 359 9.89 17.07 9.46
CA MET A 359 9.52 18.46 9.78
C MET A 359 8.18 18.58 10.52
N ILE A 360 7.85 17.61 11.37
CA ILE A 360 6.67 17.70 12.23
C ILE A 360 7.02 18.53 13.46
N GLU A 361 6.21 19.55 13.79
CA GLU A 361 6.41 20.35 15.00
C GLU A 361 6.44 19.49 16.26
N ILE A 362 7.39 19.76 17.17
CA ILE A 362 7.58 18.96 18.39
C ILE A 362 6.32 18.88 19.28
N ASP A 363 5.47 19.90 19.22
CA ASP A 363 4.22 19.96 19.98
C ASP A 363 3.20 18.92 19.53
N GLU A 364 3.29 18.41 18.29
CA GLU A 364 2.41 17.35 17.78
C GLU A 364 2.75 15.97 18.33
N GLN A 365 3.95 15.81 18.90
CA GLN A 365 4.49 14.51 19.30
C GLN A 365 3.62 13.78 20.35
N PRO A 366 3.08 14.44 21.40
CA PRO A 366 2.19 13.79 22.36
C PRO A 366 0.89 13.31 21.71
N SER A 367 0.31 14.11 20.81
CA SER A 367 -0.94 13.77 20.13
C SER A 367 -0.80 12.57 19.21
N ILE A 368 0.26 12.56 18.37
CA ILE A 368 0.49 11.42 17.48
C ILE A 368 0.92 10.19 18.28
N GLY A 369 1.71 10.35 19.34
CA GLY A 369 2.06 9.24 20.24
C GLY A 369 0.83 8.58 20.87
N ARG A 370 -0.15 9.37 21.31
CA ARG A 370 -1.42 8.84 21.82
C ARG A 370 -2.18 8.06 20.76
N TYR A 371 -2.31 8.61 19.56
CA TYR A 371 -2.94 7.90 18.44
C TYR A 371 -2.23 6.56 18.15
N LEU A 372 -0.90 6.56 18.01
CA LEU A 372 -0.13 5.36 17.66
C LEU A 372 -0.25 4.27 18.74
N SER A 373 -0.24 4.66 20.02
CA SER A 373 -0.40 3.72 21.15
C SER A 373 -1.79 3.09 21.23
N VAL A 374 -2.85 3.84 20.92
CA VAL A 374 -4.22 3.29 20.83
C VAL A 374 -4.35 2.33 19.64
N GLN A 375 -3.68 2.62 18.53
CA GLN A 375 -3.73 1.77 17.34
C GLN A 375 -3.01 0.43 17.54
N LYS A 376 -1.98 0.32 18.41
CA LYS A 376 -1.30 -0.97 18.64
C LYS A 376 -0.82 -1.63 17.33
N PHE A 377 -0.09 -0.87 16.51
CA PHE A 377 0.53 -1.41 15.28
C PHE A 377 1.46 -2.60 15.62
N GLY A 378 1.56 -3.59 14.73
CA GLY A 378 2.46 -4.74 14.93
C GLY A 378 2.00 -5.83 15.91
N GLU A 379 0.96 -5.64 16.72
CA GLU A 379 0.47 -6.68 17.64
C GLU A 379 -0.37 -7.78 16.92
N GLY A 380 -0.69 -7.57 15.64
CA GLY A 380 -1.56 -8.42 14.80
C GLY A 380 -1.03 -9.81 14.41
N GLY A 381 0.06 -10.28 15.03
CA GLY A 381 0.51 -11.67 14.96
C GLY A 381 -0.01 -12.56 16.10
N ARG A 382 -0.67 -11.99 17.11
CA ARG A 382 -1.35 -12.74 18.17
C ARG A 382 -2.85 -12.62 17.97
N LYS A 383 -3.51 -13.75 17.74
CA LYS A 383 -4.97 -13.87 17.61
C LYS A 383 -5.66 -12.93 18.62
N GLN A 384 -6.51 -12.05 18.11
CA GLN A 384 -7.47 -11.31 18.94
C GLN A 384 -8.40 -12.33 19.61
N GLU A 385 -8.21 -12.57 20.90
CA GLU A 385 -9.31 -13.02 21.74
C GLU A 385 -10.20 -11.82 22.04
N SER A 386 -11.46 -11.96 21.67
CA SER A 386 -12.53 -11.02 21.91
C SER A 386 -12.70 -10.75 23.41
N VAL A 387 -12.54 -9.50 23.84
CA VAL A 387 -13.01 -9.04 25.16
C VAL A 387 -14.37 -8.38 24.95
N PRO A 388 -15.45 -8.83 25.62
CA PRO A 388 -16.75 -8.18 25.53
C PRO A 388 -16.76 -6.89 26.35
N ASN A 389 -17.45 -5.91 25.77
CA ASN A 389 -17.70 -4.56 26.25
C ASN A 389 -18.38 -4.55 27.63
N GLY A 390 -17.82 -3.80 28.59
CA GLY A 390 -18.39 -3.56 29.93
C GLY A 390 -18.11 -2.13 30.39
N LYS A 391 -19.17 -1.41 30.73
CA LYS A 391 -19.26 0.04 30.93
C LYS A 391 -18.52 0.55 32.17
N ASN A 392 -18.15 1.84 32.09
CA ASN A 392 -17.73 2.77 33.15
C ASN A 392 -18.12 2.40 34.58
N GLU A 393 -17.19 2.61 35.51
CA GLU A 393 -17.47 3.42 36.70
C GLU A 393 -16.16 4.00 37.28
N ILE A 394 -16.22 5.31 37.54
CA ILE A 394 -15.19 6.13 38.18
C ILE A 394 -15.31 5.88 39.68
N HIS A 395 -14.23 5.47 40.33
CA HIS A 395 -14.07 5.69 41.77
C HIS A 395 -12.62 6.05 42.07
N SER A 396 -12.45 7.32 42.42
CA SER A 396 -11.31 7.92 43.11
C SER A 396 -11.35 7.52 44.59
N GLU A 397 -10.29 6.92 45.12
CA GLU A 397 -9.84 7.10 46.51
C GLU A 397 -8.31 6.97 46.56
N GLU A 398 -7.74 7.75 47.48
CA GLU A 398 -6.37 8.20 47.61
C GLU A 398 -5.43 7.21 48.32
N ASP A 399 -4.14 7.48 48.18
CA ASP A 399 -2.98 7.10 49.00
C ASP A 399 -2.67 5.62 49.26
N ASP A 400 -1.55 5.16 48.69
CA ASP A 400 -0.45 4.71 49.54
C ASP A 400 0.91 4.85 48.84
N GLU A 401 1.81 5.49 49.56
CA GLU A 401 3.20 5.76 49.23
C GLU A 401 4.00 4.47 48.98
N ASN A 402 4.70 4.36 47.84
CA ASN A 402 6.03 3.75 47.89
C ASN A 402 6.93 4.21 46.72
N SER A 403 8.10 4.66 47.11
CA SER A 403 9.21 5.07 46.26
C SER A 403 9.83 3.89 45.50
N SER A 404 10.15 4.08 44.23
CA SER A 404 11.55 4.00 43.77
C SER A 404 11.68 4.59 42.38
N VAL A 405 12.31 5.77 42.33
CA VAL A 405 12.95 6.31 41.15
C VAL A 405 14.11 5.38 40.76
N ASP A 406 14.12 4.88 39.52
CA ASP A 406 15.32 4.33 38.92
C ASP A 406 15.65 5.14 37.67
N SER A 407 16.81 5.77 37.73
CA SER A 407 17.27 6.84 36.87
C SER A 407 18.70 6.48 36.45
N ASP A 408 18.84 5.74 35.35
CA ASP A 408 20.16 5.48 34.77
C ASP A 408 20.36 6.34 33.52
N TYR A 409 20.75 7.58 33.79
CA TYR A 409 21.33 8.55 32.87
C TYR A 409 22.86 8.42 32.96
N THR A 410 23.50 7.74 32.01
CA THR A 410 24.97 7.77 31.90
C THR A 410 25.42 8.85 30.91
N VAL A 411 25.85 9.99 31.46
CA VAL A 411 26.67 10.99 30.77
C VAL A 411 28.11 10.50 30.77
N ASN A 412 28.69 10.25 29.59
CA ASN A 412 30.11 10.06 29.43
C ASN A 412 30.74 11.32 28.81
N SER A 413 31.22 12.23 29.66
CA SER A 413 32.10 13.33 29.25
C SER A 413 33.52 12.79 29.02
N GLY A 414 33.94 12.78 27.76
CA GLY A 414 35.32 12.50 27.33
C GLY A 414 35.78 13.56 26.34
N ILE A 415 36.28 14.66 26.90
CA ILE A 415 37.03 15.79 26.35
C ILE A 415 37.72 15.54 24.99
N SER A 416 37.43 16.39 24.00
CA SER A 416 38.42 16.82 23.01
C SER A 416 38.17 18.29 22.66
N SER A 417 39.02 19.16 23.20
CA SER A 417 39.09 20.61 22.96
C SER A 417 39.62 20.92 21.56
N VAL A 418 38.97 21.83 20.84
CA VAL A 418 39.60 22.72 19.84
C VAL A 418 38.94 24.10 19.97
N PRO A 419 39.70 25.21 20.05
CA PRO A 419 39.21 26.49 20.54
C PRO A 419 38.61 27.39 19.45
N GLU A 420 37.80 28.33 19.94
CA GLU A 420 37.07 29.41 19.29
C GLU A 420 37.95 30.41 18.52
N ASP A 421 37.40 30.98 17.44
CA ASP A 421 37.19 32.42 17.25
C ASP A 421 37.02 32.71 15.75
N TYR A 422 35.92 33.36 15.36
CA TYR A 422 35.93 34.58 14.54
C TYR A 422 34.50 35.14 14.41
N ASP A 423 34.32 36.17 15.23
CA ASP A 423 33.50 37.39 15.18
C ASP A 423 32.38 37.60 14.13
N SER A 424 31.30 38.11 14.70
CA SER A 424 30.13 38.81 14.19
C SER A 424 30.40 40.05 13.31
N GLU A 425 29.39 40.44 12.53
CA GLU A 425 28.86 41.82 12.27
C GLU A 425 28.19 41.80 10.86
N LEU A 426 26.86 41.72 10.80
CA LEU A 426 25.91 42.84 10.57
C LEU A 426 25.95 43.39 9.14
N GLU A 427 24.85 43.21 8.40
CA GLU A 427 24.04 44.33 7.94
C GLU A 427 22.67 43.86 7.40
N GLU A 428 21.63 44.42 8.01
CA GLU A 428 20.24 44.42 7.58
C GLU A 428 20.07 45.38 6.40
N SER A 429 19.25 45.01 5.42
CA SER A 429 18.53 46.00 4.61
C SER A 429 17.19 45.41 4.18
N GLU A 430 16.17 45.80 4.93
CA GLU A 430 14.79 45.87 4.47
C GLU A 430 14.70 46.94 3.37
N ASP A 431 13.98 46.66 2.28
CA ASP A 431 13.02 47.64 1.78
C ASP A 431 11.98 46.96 0.85
N ASP A 432 10.74 47.29 1.15
CA ASP A 432 9.51 47.10 0.40
C ASP A 432 9.58 47.82 -0.97
N ASP A 433 8.89 47.29 -1.98
CA ASP A 433 7.70 47.98 -2.51
C ASP A 433 7.00 47.16 -3.61
N ASP A 434 5.68 47.07 -3.41
CA ASP A 434 4.66 46.62 -4.33
C ASP A 434 4.68 47.38 -5.67
N THR A 435 4.29 46.73 -6.77
CA THR A 435 3.35 47.34 -7.73
C THR A 435 2.71 46.30 -8.66
N ASP A 436 1.40 46.48 -8.79
CA ASP A 436 0.38 45.74 -9.53
C ASP A 436 0.48 45.86 -11.07
N ASP A 437 0.23 44.71 -11.73
CA ASP A 437 -0.68 44.47 -12.87
C ASP A 437 -0.30 44.96 -14.31
N PRO A 438 -1.06 44.62 -15.38
CA PRO A 438 -0.75 43.59 -16.39
C PRO A 438 -0.76 44.19 -17.83
N ASP A 439 -1.12 43.37 -18.84
CA ASP A 439 -1.26 43.66 -20.29
C ASP A 439 0.06 43.57 -21.12
N ASP A 440 0.11 43.12 -22.38
CA ASP A 440 -0.80 42.52 -23.36
C ASP A 440 0.08 42.26 -24.62
N ASP A 441 -0.41 41.45 -25.54
CA ASP A 441 -0.01 41.35 -26.95
C ASP A 441 1.43 40.91 -27.33
N GLU A 442 1.54 39.67 -27.83
CA GLU A 442 2.49 39.35 -28.91
C GLU A 442 1.72 38.76 -30.11
N THR A 443 1.51 39.61 -31.11
CA THR A 443 1.11 39.25 -32.48
C THR A 443 2.33 39.21 -33.39
N GLU A 444 2.40 38.12 -34.16
CA GLU A 444 2.85 37.98 -35.56
C GLU A 444 4.17 38.62 -36.01
N ALA A 445 5.11 37.77 -36.46
CA ALA A 445 5.93 38.05 -37.64
C ALA A 445 6.44 36.76 -38.29
N ASP A 446 5.84 36.51 -39.45
CA ASP A 446 6.13 35.54 -40.50
C ASP A 446 7.41 35.95 -41.26
N GLU A 447 8.38 35.04 -41.46
CA GLU A 447 9.40 35.19 -42.50
C GLU A 447 9.79 33.83 -43.12
N ASP A 448 9.56 33.77 -44.43
CA ASP A 448 9.75 32.70 -45.40
C ASP A 448 11.16 32.06 -45.46
N ALA A 449 11.17 30.76 -45.81
CA ALA A 449 12.22 30.20 -46.66
C ALA A 449 11.66 29.05 -47.52
N ALA A 450 11.47 29.38 -48.81
CA ALA A 450 11.11 28.49 -49.89
C ALA A 450 12.23 27.50 -50.27
N GLU A 451 11.84 26.34 -50.82
CA GLU A 451 12.37 25.56 -51.97
C GLU A 451 11.54 24.25 -51.99
N GLY A 452 10.82 23.77 -53.01
CA GLY A 452 10.92 23.92 -54.46
C GLY A 452 11.14 22.53 -55.08
N ASP A 453 10.09 21.82 -55.51
CA ASP A 453 10.04 21.11 -56.82
C ASP A 453 8.64 20.50 -57.11
N PRO A 454 8.18 20.46 -58.39
CA PRO A 454 6.87 19.99 -58.81
C PRO A 454 6.91 18.62 -59.52
N ASP A 455 5.76 17.95 -59.59
CA ASP A 455 5.31 16.99 -60.62
C ASP A 455 4.04 16.31 -60.07
N ASP A 456 3.01 15.89 -60.80
CA ASP A 456 2.46 16.14 -62.13
C ASP A 456 1.15 15.31 -62.13
N ASN A 457 0.11 15.85 -62.78
CA ASN A 457 -1.05 15.16 -63.35
C ASN A 457 -2.00 14.26 -62.52
N GLY A 458 -3.30 14.58 -62.60
CA GLY A 458 -4.37 13.64 -62.24
C GLY A 458 -5.80 14.15 -62.32
N LEU A 459 -6.28 14.39 -63.55
CA LEU A 459 -7.68 14.64 -63.94
C LEU A 459 -8.76 13.81 -63.21
N HIS A 460 -9.90 14.46 -62.92
CA HIS A 460 -11.31 14.07 -63.21
C HIS A 460 -12.24 14.51 -62.06
N SER A 461 -13.49 14.97 -62.20
CA SER A 461 -14.34 15.53 -63.27
C SER A 461 -15.76 15.56 -62.69
N PHE A 462 -16.63 16.47 -63.17
CA PHE A 462 -18.11 16.48 -63.03
C PHE A 462 -18.67 16.78 -61.61
N ALA A 463 -19.74 17.55 -61.39
CA ALA A 463 -20.72 18.25 -62.23
C ALA A 463 -21.46 19.26 -61.29
N VAL A 464 -21.72 20.51 -61.69
CA VAL A 464 -22.99 21.00 -62.27
C VAL A 464 -24.06 21.43 -61.23
N VAL A 465 -24.24 22.77 -61.15
CA VAL A 465 -25.51 23.56 -61.17
C VAL A 465 -26.40 23.44 -59.90
N VAL A 466 -27.01 24.46 -59.29
CA VAL A 466 -27.60 25.74 -59.76
C VAL A 466 -27.72 26.70 -58.55
N ASP A 467 -27.57 27.98 -58.86
CA ASP A 467 -28.33 29.17 -58.43
C ASP A 467 -29.09 29.29 -57.09
N SER A 468 -28.85 30.48 -56.51
CA SER A 468 -29.84 31.47 -56.04
C SER A 468 -30.80 31.10 -54.91
N ASP A 469 -30.62 31.71 -53.73
CA ASP A 469 -31.43 32.87 -53.38
C ASP A 469 -30.94 33.57 -52.10
N THR A 470 -31.21 34.87 -52.11
CA THR A 470 -30.87 35.92 -51.15
C THR A 470 -31.97 36.04 -50.09
N GLU A 471 -31.60 36.05 -48.82
CA GLU A 471 -32.14 36.79 -47.63
C GLU A 471 -32.01 36.00 -46.33
#